data_AF-F6W4S0-F1
#
_entry.id   AF-F6W4S0-F1
#
_cell.length_a   1.000
_cell.length_b   1.000
_cell.length_c   1.000
_cell.angle_alpha   90.00
_cell.angle_beta   90.00
_cell.angle_gamma   90.00
#
_symmetry.space_group_name_H-M   'P 1'
#
loop_
_entity.id
_entity.type
_entity.pdbx_description
1 polymer ?
#
loop_
_entity_poly.entity_id
_entity_poly.type
_entity_poly.pdbx_seq_one_letter_code
_entity_poly.pdbx_strand_id
1 'polypeptide(L)'
;MIPVIYSLFVYIRPVFQILQVAHKMDSQRELAEELRLYQSTLLQDGLKDLLDEKKFIDCTLKAGDKSLPCHRLILSACSPYFREYFLSEIDEAKKKEVVLDNVDPAVLDLIIKYLYSATIDLNDANVQDIFALASRFQIPSVFTVCVSYLQKRLAPGNCLAILRLGLLLDCPRLAISAREFVSDRFVQICKEEDFMQLSPQELISVISNDSLNVEKEEAVFEAVMKWVRTDKENRVKNLSEVFDCIRFRLMTEKYFKDHVEKDDIIKSNPELQKKIKVLKDAFAGKLPEPSKNAEKAGAGEVNGDVGDEDLLPGYLNDIPRHGMFVKDLILLVNDTAAVAYDPTENECYLTALAEQIPRNHSSIVTQQNQVYVVGGLYVDEENKDQPLQSYFFQLDNVASEWVGLPPLPSARCLFGLGEVDDKIYVVAGKDLQTEASLDSVLCYDPVAAKWNEVKKLPIKVYGHNVISHKGMIYCLGGKTDDKKCTNRVFVYNPKKGDWKDLAPMKTPRSMFGVAIHKGRIVIAGGVTEDGLSASVEAFDLITNKWEVMTEFPQERSSISLVSLAGSLYAIGGFAMIQLESKEFAPTEVNDIWKYEDDKKEWAGMLKEIRYASGASCLATRLNLFKLSKL
;
A
#
# COMPACT_ATOMS: atom_id res chain seq x y z
N MET A 1 -26.68 60.66 -3.34
CA MET A 1 -26.86 59.82 -4.53
C MET A 1 -26.08 58.52 -4.28
N ILE A 2 -26.62 57.33 -3.93
CA ILE A 2 -27.90 56.67 -4.23
C ILE A 2 -28.33 57.05 -5.65
N PRO A 3 -27.83 56.36 -6.70
CA PRO A 3 -28.52 55.15 -7.16
C PRO A 3 -27.65 54.17 -8.00
N VAL A 4 -27.23 53.02 -7.45
CA VAL A 4 -26.87 51.84 -8.29
C VAL A 4 -27.32 50.50 -7.65
N ILE A 5 -27.73 50.48 -6.38
CA ILE A 5 -28.10 49.24 -5.68
C ILE A 5 -29.55 48.78 -5.94
N TYR A 6 -30.38 49.58 -6.63
CA TYR A 6 -31.81 49.26 -6.82
C TYR A 6 -32.15 48.35 -8.01
N SER A 7 -31.20 47.98 -8.86
CA SER A 7 -31.48 47.11 -10.04
C SER A 7 -31.15 45.62 -9.84
N LEU A 8 -30.48 45.22 -8.74
CA LEU A 8 -30.25 43.80 -8.44
C LEU A 8 -31.38 43.14 -7.62
N PHE A 9 -32.25 43.93 -6.98
CA PHE A 9 -33.25 43.40 -6.05
C PHE A 9 -34.53 42.84 -6.69
N VAL A 10 -34.72 43.04 -8.00
CA VAL A 10 -35.92 42.55 -8.71
C VAL A 10 -35.75 41.12 -9.24
N TYR A 11 -34.51 40.63 -9.41
CA TYR A 11 -34.23 39.26 -9.87
C TYR A 11 -33.92 38.24 -8.75
N ILE A 12 -33.74 38.69 -7.50
CA ILE A 12 -33.38 37.83 -6.36
C ILE A 12 -34.61 37.34 -5.57
N ARG A 13 -35.78 37.97 -5.74
CA ARG A 13 -36.99 37.64 -5.00
C ARG A 13 -37.56 36.24 -5.27
N PRO A 14 -37.57 35.72 -6.53
CA PRO A 14 -38.00 34.34 -6.79
C PRO A 14 -37.02 33.30 -6.21
N VAL A 15 -35.71 33.60 -6.23
CA VAL A 15 -34.65 32.71 -5.73
C VAL A 15 -34.65 32.62 -4.20
N PHE A 16 -34.90 33.72 -3.49
CA PHE A 16 -35.07 33.70 -2.03
C PHE A 16 -36.33 32.97 -1.57
N GLN A 17 -37.40 33.00 -2.37
CA GLN A 17 -38.63 32.29 -2.06
C GLN A 17 -38.49 30.78 -2.32
N ILE A 18 -37.72 30.39 -3.35
CA ILE A 18 -37.32 29.00 -3.60
C ILE A 18 -36.34 28.51 -2.51
N LEU A 19 -35.36 29.30 -2.09
CA LEU A 19 -34.45 28.98 -0.99
C LEU A 19 -35.15 28.90 0.37
N GLN A 20 -36.10 29.79 0.67
CA GLN A 20 -36.90 29.70 1.89
C GLN A 20 -37.84 28.49 1.86
N VAL A 21 -38.42 28.13 0.70
CA VAL A 21 -39.23 26.90 0.56
C VAL A 21 -38.35 25.66 0.66
N ALA A 22 -37.16 25.64 0.05
CA ALA A 22 -36.18 24.56 0.16
C ALA A 22 -35.69 24.39 1.61
N HIS A 23 -35.36 25.48 2.31
CA HIS A 23 -34.91 25.45 3.70
C HIS A 23 -36.04 25.08 4.68
N LYS A 24 -37.30 25.44 4.37
CA LYS A 24 -38.48 24.98 5.11
C LYS A 24 -38.78 23.50 4.83
N MET A 25 -38.61 23.06 3.58
CA MET A 25 -38.74 21.66 3.17
C MET A 25 -37.67 20.78 3.82
N ASP A 26 -36.42 21.25 3.92
CA ASP A 26 -35.34 20.56 4.66
C ASP A 26 -35.66 20.49 6.16
N SER A 27 -36.12 21.58 6.78
CA SER A 27 -36.49 21.54 8.21
C SER A 27 -37.69 20.63 8.54
N GLN A 28 -38.65 20.51 7.60
CA GLN A 28 -39.78 19.58 7.75
C GLN A 28 -39.37 18.13 7.50
N ARG A 29 -38.38 17.92 6.63
CA ARG A 29 -37.79 16.62 6.35
C ARG A 29 -36.95 16.12 7.52
N GLU A 30 -36.12 16.98 8.10
CA GLU A 30 -35.36 16.70 9.32
C GLU A 30 -36.29 16.32 10.48
N LEU A 31 -37.33 17.10 10.74
CA LEU A 31 -38.32 16.79 11.78
C LEU A 31 -39.07 15.46 11.51
N ALA A 32 -39.41 15.18 10.24
CA ALA A 32 -40.05 13.93 9.87
C ALA A 32 -39.11 12.72 10.04
N GLU A 33 -37.82 12.89 9.77
CA GLU A 33 -36.79 11.87 9.98
C GLU A 33 -36.55 11.62 11.47
N GLU A 34 -36.50 12.66 12.31
CA GLU A 34 -36.43 12.54 13.76
C GLU A 34 -37.63 11.82 14.36
N LEU A 35 -38.86 12.18 13.96
CA LEU A 35 -40.08 11.52 14.41
C LEU A 35 -40.11 10.06 13.99
N ARG A 36 -39.67 9.75 12.76
CA ARG A 36 -39.57 8.38 12.27
C ARG A 36 -38.54 7.58 13.05
N LEU A 37 -37.38 8.17 13.36
CA LEU A 37 -36.34 7.54 14.17
C LEU A 37 -36.87 7.24 15.57
N TYR A 38 -37.45 8.24 16.25
CA TYR A 38 -38.05 8.07 17.58
C TYR A 38 -39.11 6.96 17.61
N GLN A 39 -40.04 6.98 16.65
CA GLN A 39 -41.09 5.96 16.58
C GLN A 39 -40.51 4.57 16.27
N SER A 40 -39.46 4.49 15.45
CA SER A 40 -38.79 3.22 15.14
C SER A 40 -38.08 2.62 16.34
N THR A 41 -37.37 3.44 17.13
CA THR A 41 -36.69 3.01 18.35
C THR A 41 -37.69 2.55 19.40
N LEU A 42 -38.76 3.32 19.63
CA LEU A 42 -39.80 2.95 20.58
C LEU A 42 -40.49 1.62 20.22
N LEU A 43 -40.79 1.42 18.93
CA LEU A 43 -41.37 0.17 18.46
C LEU A 43 -40.39 -1.00 18.66
N GLN A 44 -39.12 -0.77 18.39
CA GLN A 44 -38.08 -1.78 18.49
C GLN A 44 -37.85 -2.23 19.93
N ASP A 45 -37.72 -1.28 20.85
CA ASP A 45 -37.59 -1.54 22.29
C ASP A 45 -38.83 -2.29 22.81
N GLY A 46 -40.03 -1.85 22.42
CA GLY A 46 -41.27 -2.53 22.80
C GLY A 46 -41.35 -3.97 22.28
N LEU A 47 -40.92 -4.24 21.05
CA LEU A 47 -40.88 -5.61 20.49
C LEU A 47 -39.86 -6.50 21.22
N LYS A 48 -38.72 -5.93 21.63
CA LYS A 48 -37.70 -6.63 22.41
C LYS A 48 -38.23 -6.98 23.80
N ASP A 49 -38.87 -6.06 24.50
CA ASP A 49 -39.48 -6.32 25.81
C ASP A 49 -40.53 -7.44 25.74
N LEU A 50 -41.35 -7.46 24.68
CA LEU A 50 -42.32 -8.53 24.46
C LEU A 50 -41.67 -9.90 24.27
N LEU A 51 -40.52 -9.96 23.59
CA LEU A 51 -39.75 -11.19 23.43
C LEU A 51 -39.17 -11.66 24.78
N ASP A 52 -38.56 -10.76 25.54
CA ASP A 52 -37.90 -11.05 26.82
C ASP A 52 -38.94 -11.52 27.87
N GLU A 53 -40.13 -10.93 27.88
CA GLU A 53 -41.25 -11.33 28.73
C GLU A 53 -42.04 -12.54 28.18
N LYS A 54 -41.67 -13.07 27.01
CA LYS A 54 -42.34 -14.18 26.30
C LYS A 54 -43.83 -13.95 26.05
N LYS A 55 -44.24 -12.70 25.80
CA LYS A 55 -45.62 -12.33 25.46
C LYS A 55 -45.85 -12.45 23.96
N PHE A 56 -47.08 -12.81 23.55
CA PHE A 56 -47.51 -12.95 22.15
C PHE A 56 -46.68 -13.91 21.25
N ILE A 57 -45.93 -14.85 21.84
CA ILE A 57 -45.12 -15.83 21.11
C ILE A 57 -46.01 -16.83 20.32
N ASP A 58 -45.89 -16.78 19.00
CA ASP A 58 -46.63 -17.59 18.02
C ASP A 58 -45.74 -18.57 17.23
N CYS A 59 -44.42 -18.57 17.47
CA CYS A 59 -43.45 -19.50 16.92
C CYS A 59 -42.32 -19.83 17.90
N THR A 60 -41.77 -21.03 17.81
CA THR A 60 -40.55 -21.45 18.49
C THR A 60 -39.61 -22.10 17.46
N LEU A 61 -38.41 -21.54 17.29
CA LEU A 61 -37.37 -22.15 16.47
C LEU A 61 -36.56 -23.12 17.32
N LYS A 62 -36.48 -24.38 16.90
CA LYS A 62 -35.68 -25.41 17.56
C LYS A 62 -34.42 -25.67 16.77
N ALA A 63 -33.27 -25.38 17.36
CA ALA A 63 -31.95 -25.70 16.80
C ALA A 63 -31.22 -26.61 17.80
N GLY A 64 -30.89 -27.83 17.37
CA GLY A 64 -30.30 -28.84 18.25
C GLY A 64 -31.15 -29.11 19.49
N ASP A 65 -30.59 -28.83 20.66
CA ASP A 65 -31.22 -29.02 21.98
C ASP A 65 -31.89 -27.74 22.54
N LYS A 66 -31.77 -26.59 21.89
CA LYS A 66 -32.40 -25.34 22.34
C LYS A 66 -33.65 -24.99 21.54
N SER A 67 -34.63 -24.45 22.26
CA SER A 67 -35.88 -23.92 21.72
C SER A 67 -35.94 -22.41 21.98
N LEU A 68 -35.99 -21.63 20.90
CA LEU A 68 -35.93 -20.16 20.91
C LEU A 68 -37.32 -19.58 20.59
N PRO A 69 -38.00 -18.93 21.55
CA PRO A 69 -39.30 -18.31 21.31
C PRO A 69 -39.15 -17.09 20.39
N CYS A 70 -40.10 -16.87 19.49
CA CYS A 70 -40.06 -15.77 18.53
C CYS A 70 -41.45 -15.43 17.97
N HIS A 71 -41.53 -14.32 17.23
CA HIS A 71 -42.75 -13.85 16.58
C HIS A 71 -42.65 -14.06 15.06
N ARG A 72 -43.61 -14.78 14.46
CA ARG A 72 -43.66 -15.05 13.01
C ARG A 72 -43.64 -13.77 12.20
N LEU A 73 -44.34 -12.74 12.66
CA LEU A 73 -44.42 -11.44 12.00
C LEU A 73 -43.03 -10.79 11.85
N ILE A 74 -42.23 -10.80 12.93
CA ILE A 74 -40.89 -10.19 12.92
C ILE A 74 -39.94 -10.99 12.04
N LEU A 75 -39.93 -12.32 12.18
CA LEU A 75 -39.14 -13.19 11.32
C LEU A 75 -39.49 -13.00 9.84
N SER A 76 -40.78 -12.95 9.50
CA SER A 76 -41.25 -12.72 8.12
C SER A 76 -40.97 -11.31 7.61
N ALA A 77 -40.96 -10.30 8.48
CA ALA A 77 -40.65 -8.92 8.10
C ALA A 77 -39.17 -8.78 7.72
N CYS A 78 -38.28 -9.42 8.49
CA CYS A 78 -36.84 -9.24 8.37
C CYS A 78 -36.13 -10.29 7.50
N SER A 79 -36.77 -11.42 7.20
CA SER A 79 -36.21 -12.53 6.41
C SER A 79 -37.20 -12.99 5.34
N PRO A 80 -36.86 -12.88 4.03
CA PRO A 80 -37.67 -13.43 2.96
C PRO A 80 -37.78 -14.96 3.06
N TYR A 81 -36.74 -15.66 3.51
CA TYR A 81 -36.81 -17.11 3.77
C TYR A 81 -37.93 -17.46 4.75
N PHE A 82 -37.98 -16.81 5.92
CA PHE A 82 -39.03 -17.10 6.90
C PHE A 82 -40.40 -16.65 6.42
N ARG A 83 -40.47 -15.56 5.64
CA ARG A 83 -41.71 -15.11 5.01
C ARG A 83 -42.28 -16.19 4.07
N GLU A 84 -41.45 -16.72 3.18
CA GLU A 84 -41.85 -17.79 2.26
C GLU A 84 -42.20 -19.08 3.03
N TYR A 85 -41.40 -19.42 4.04
CA TYR A 85 -41.64 -20.59 4.88
C TYR A 85 -43.01 -20.52 5.58
N PHE A 86 -43.32 -19.41 6.25
CA PHE A 86 -44.58 -19.25 7.00
C PHE A 86 -45.82 -19.02 6.12
N LEU A 87 -45.64 -18.50 4.90
CA LEU A 87 -46.72 -18.33 3.92
C LEU A 87 -46.95 -19.59 3.06
N SER A 88 -46.05 -20.56 3.11
CA SER A 88 -46.22 -21.83 2.40
C SER A 88 -47.40 -22.65 2.93
N GLU A 89 -48.06 -23.41 2.06
CA GLU A 89 -49.21 -24.25 2.45
C GLU A 89 -48.82 -25.54 3.19
N ILE A 90 -47.53 -25.73 3.48
CA ILE A 90 -46.96 -26.94 4.07
C ILE A 90 -47.44 -27.08 5.53
N ASP A 91 -47.84 -28.28 5.94
CA ASP A 91 -48.36 -28.52 7.31
C ASP A 91 -47.32 -28.25 8.41
N GLU A 92 -46.02 -28.35 8.10
CA GLU A 92 -44.93 -28.01 9.01
C GLU A 92 -44.83 -26.50 9.28
N ALA A 93 -45.19 -25.66 8.30
CA ALA A 93 -45.24 -24.21 8.48
C ALA A 93 -46.36 -23.76 9.43
N LYS A 94 -47.40 -24.60 9.59
CA LYS A 94 -48.53 -24.35 10.50
C LYS A 94 -48.23 -24.78 11.95
N LYS A 95 -47.17 -25.55 12.19
CA LYS A 95 -46.77 -25.97 13.55
C LYS A 95 -46.20 -24.78 14.33
N LYS A 96 -46.47 -24.75 15.64
CA LYS A 96 -45.91 -23.74 16.54
C LYS A 96 -44.39 -23.88 16.70
N GLU A 97 -43.87 -25.10 16.57
CA GLU A 97 -42.43 -25.39 16.64
C GLU A 97 -41.88 -25.70 15.24
N VAL A 98 -40.82 -25.01 14.85
CA VAL A 98 -40.08 -25.18 13.59
C VAL A 98 -38.70 -25.71 13.90
N VAL A 99 -38.37 -26.89 13.38
CA VAL A 99 -37.07 -27.54 13.61
C VAL A 99 -36.09 -27.12 12.51
N LEU A 100 -34.92 -26.64 12.90
CA LEU A 100 -33.85 -26.19 12.01
C LEU A 100 -32.66 -27.14 12.11
N ASP A 101 -32.39 -27.86 11.03
CA ASP A 101 -31.28 -28.82 10.98
C ASP A 101 -29.93 -28.15 10.73
N ASN A 102 -28.90 -28.65 11.41
CA ASN A 102 -27.50 -28.19 11.28
C ASN A 102 -27.33 -26.68 11.52
N VAL A 103 -27.86 -26.19 12.63
CA VAL A 103 -27.76 -24.78 13.05
C VAL A 103 -27.19 -24.72 14.46
N ASP A 104 -26.15 -23.91 14.65
CA ASP A 104 -25.63 -23.61 15.98
C ASP A 104 -26.67 -22.79 16.78
N PRO A 105 -27.13 -23.28 17.94
CA PRO A 105 -28.15 -22.59 18.72
C PRO A 105 -27.72 -21.22 19.27
N ALA A 106 -26.43 -21.03 19.57
CA ALA A 106 -25.91 -19.76 20.08
C ALA A 106 -25.86 -18.69 18.98
N VAL A 107 -25.46 -19.08 17.77
CA VAL A 107 -25.42 -18.17 16.61
C VAL A 107 -26.84 -17.78 16.18
N LEU A 108 -27.78 -18.73 16.19
CA LEU A 108 -29.18 -18.45 15.90
C LEU A 108 -29.80 -17.49 16.94
N ASP A 109 -29.49 -17.68 18.23
CA ASP A 109 -29.95 -16.77 19.29
C ASP A 109 -29.42 -15.33 19.11
N LEU A 110 -28.16 -15.17 18.70
CA LEU A 110 -27.60 -13.85 18.35
C LEU A 110 -28.36 -13.19 17.19
N ILE A 111 -28.65 -13.94 16.13
CA ILE A 111 -29.41 -13.43 14.98
C ILE A 111 -30.83 -13.06 15.41
N ILE A 112 -31.52 -13.90 16.19
CA ILE A 112 -32.86 -13.58 16.69
C ILE A 112 -32.80 -12.31 17.53
N LYS A 113 -31.90 -12.21 18.51
CA LYS A 113 -31.73 -10.99 19.32
C LYS A 113 -31.47 -9.77 18.47
N TYR A 114 -30.68 -9.88 17.40
CA TYR A 114 -30.47 -8.79 16.45
C TYR A 114 -31.76 -8.36 15.75
N LEU A 115 -32.63 -9.28 15.35
CA LEU A 115 -33.91 -8.92 14.69
C LEU A 115 -34.82 -8.06 15.57
N TYR A 116 -34.67 -8.14 16.90
CA TYR A 116 -35.42 -7.32 17.85
C TYR A 116 -34.65 -6.10 18.36
N SER A 117 -33.31 -6.15 18.39
CA SER A 117 -32.48 -5.08 19.00
C SER A 117 -31.71 -4.22 18.01
N ALA A 118 -31.57 -4.66 16.74
CA ALA A 118 -30.67 -4.10 15.72
C ALA A 118 -29.20 -3.99 16.15
N THR A 119 -28.82 -4.67 17.24
CA THR A 119 -27.45 -4.74 17.73
C THR A 119 -26.91 -6.16 17.57
N ILE A 120 -25.73 -6.30 16.95
CA ILE A 120 -25.04 -7.59 16.81
C ILE A 120 -23.55 -7.39 17.01
N ASP A 121 -22.97 -8.20 17.90
CA ASP A 121 -21.55 -8.14 18.23
C ASP A 121 -20.78 -9.14 17.37
N LEU A 122 -20.01 -8.63 16.40
CA LEU A 122 -19.18 -9.43 15.52
C LEU A 122 -17.73 -9.49 16.02
N ASN A 123 -17.17 -10.69 16.02
CA ASN A 123 -15.77 -10.97 16.30
C ASN A 123 -15.22 -12.04 15.35
N ASP A 124 -13.92 -12.24 15.37
CA ASP A 124 -13.24 -13.18 14.46
C ASP A 124 -13.68 -14.64 14.65
N ALA A 125 -14.22 -15.00 15.82
CA ALA A 125 -14.68 -16.35 16.13
C ALA A 125 -16.12 -16.64 15.67
N ASN A 126 -17.00 -15.64 15.66
CA ASN A 126 -18.44 -15.84 15.36
C ASN A 126 -18.86 -15.38 13.96
N VAL A 127 -18.08 -14.51 13.31
CA VAL A 127 -18.51 -13.84 12.06
C VAL A 127 -18.79 -14.82 10.93
N GLN A 128 -18.03 -15.91 10.82
CA GLN A 128 -18.21 -16.90 9.74
C GLN A 128 -19.54 -17.64 9.88
N ASP A 129 -19.88 -18.08 11.09
CA ASP A 129 -21.13 -18.80 11.36
C ASP A 129 -22.35 -17.88 11.25
N ILE A 130 -22.24 -16.65 11.77
CA ILE A 130 -23.29 -15.62 11.62
C ILE A 130 -23.52 -15.32 10.14
N PHE A 131 -22.44 -15.18 9.36
CA PHE A 131 -22.52 -14.90 7.93
C PHE A 131 -23.20 -16.05 7.15
N ALA A 132 -22.83 -17.30 7.46
CA ALA A 132 -23.44 -18.48 6.85
C ALA A 132 -24.95 -18.58 7.16
N LEU A 133 -25.36 -18.35 8.41
CA LEU A 133 -26.77 -18.36 8.79
C LEU A 133 -27.53 -17.16 8.21
N ALA A 134 -26.93 -15.97 8.16
CA ALA A 134 -27.54 -14.80 7.54
C ALA A 134 -27.76 -15.00 6.04
N SER A 135 -26.85 -15.69 5.35
CA SER A 135 -27.04 -16.11 3.96
C SER A 135 -28.17 -17.14 3.84
N ARG A 136 -28.10 -18.22 4.63
CA ARG A 136 -29.09 -19.32 4.62
C ARG A 136 -30.52 -18.85 4.90
N PHE A 137 -30.69 -17.97 5.90
CA PHE A 137 -32.00 -17.41 6.27
C PHE A 137 -32.28 -16.07 5.59
N GLN A 138 -31.47 -15.67 4.62
CA GLN A 138 -31.66 -14.46 3.82
C GLN A 138 -31.95 -13.22 4.69
N ILE A 139 -31.06 -12.86 5.61
CA ILE A 139 -31.19 -11.68 6.48
C ILE A 139 -30.23 -10.60 5.94
N PRO A 140 -30.69 -9.68 5.07
CA PRO A 140 -29.78 -8.86 4.26
C PRO A 140 -28.96 -7.87 5.09
N SER A 141 -29.52 -7.38 6.20
CA SER A 141 -28.84 -6.42 7.07
C SER A 141 -27.66 -7.05 7.81
N VAL A 142 -27.84 -8.24 8.41
CA VAL A 142 -26.76 -9.00 9.04
C VAL A 142 -25.73 -9.42 8.01
N PHE A 143 -26.18 -9.92 6.85
CA PHE A 143 -25.31 -10.30 5.74
C PHE A 143 -24.39 -9.13 5.33
N THR A 144 -24.96 -7.94 5.13
CA THR A 144 -24.21 -6.74 4.72
C THR A 144 -23.18 -6.31 5.77
N VAL A 145 -23.53 -6.37 7.05
CA VAL A 145 -22.61 -6.02 8.14
C VAL A 145 -21.47 -7.04 8.24
N CYS A 146 -21.75 -8.34 8.08
CA CYS A 146 -20.72 -9.38 8.06
C CYS A 146 -19.74 -9.21 6.89
N VAL A 147 -20.25 -8.94 5.68
CA VAL A 147 -19.39 -8.64 4.51
C VAL A 147 -18.50 -7.43 4.80
N SER A 148 -19.07 -6.35 5.32
CA SER A 148 -18.32 -5.13 5.65
C SER A 148 -17.26 -5.38 6.72
N TYR A 149 -17.57 -6.22 7.72
CA TYR A 149 -16.63 -6.62 8.77
C TYR A 149 -15.44 -7.40 8.20
N LEU A 150 -15.71 -8.41 7.38
CA LEU A 150 -14.69 -9.25 6.75
C LEU A 150 -13.81 -8.45 5.78
N GLN A 151 -14.40 -7.56 4.99
CA GLN A 151 -13.66 -6.67 4.08
C GLN A 151 -12.66 -5.78 4.84
N LYS A 152 -13.06 -5.20 5.98
CA LYS A 152 -12.21 -4.33 6.80
C LYS A 152 -11.07 -5.07 7.50
N ARG A 153 -11.15 -6.39 7.65
CA ARG A 153 -10.14 -7.22 8.32
C ARG A 153 -9.38 -8.14 7.35
N LEU A 154 -9.42 -7.87 6.05
CA LEU A 154 -8.58 -8.58 5.09
C LEU A 154 -7.10 -8.43 5.44
N ALA A 155 -6.42 -9.55 5.55
CA ALA A 155 -5.01 -9.66 5.89
C ALA A 155 -4.37 -10.83 5.12
N PRO A 156 -3.03 -10.84 4.94
CA PRO A 156 -2.35 -11.92 4.23
C PRO A 156 -2.70 -13.33 4.75
N GLY A 157 -2.82 -13.49 6.07
CA GLY A 157 -3.13 -14.78 6.72
C GLY A 157 -4.61 -15.19 6.72
N ASN A 158 -5.55 -14.38 6.22
CA ASN A 158 -6.97 -14.76 6.17
C ASN A 158 -7.61 -14.55 4.78
N CYS A 159 -6.94 -13.86 3.85
CA CYS A 159 -7.51 -13.48 2.57
C CYS A 159 -7.97 -14.67 1.72
N LEU A 160 -7.22 -15.78 1.71
CA LEU A 160 -7.57 -17.00 0.98
C LEU A 160 -8.81 -17.70 1.59
N ALA A 161 -8.91 -17.72 2.91
CA ALA A 161 -10.09 -18.25 3.61
C ALA A 161 -11.33 -17.39 3.36
N ILE A 162 -11.18 -16.06 3.38
CA ILE A 162 -12.27 -15.11 3.08
C ILE A 162 -12.70 -15.22 1.60
N LEU A 163 -11.75 -15.41 0.67
CA LEU A 163 -12.04 -15.67 -0.74
C LEU A 163 -12.88 -16.95 -0.89
N ARG A 164 -12.46 -18.05 -0.25
CA ARG A 164 -13.20 -19.32 -0.26
C ARG A 164 -14.60 -19.16 0.33
N LEU A 165 -14.72 -18.42 1.44
CA LEU A 165 -16.01 -18.14 2.07
C LEU A 165 -16.93 -17.33 1.16
N GLY A 166 -16.40 -16.32 0.47
CA GLY A 166 -17.14 -15.52 -0.50
C GLY A 166 -17.64 -16.34 -1.69
N LEU A 167 -16.84 -17.29 -2.18
CA LEU A 167 -17.25 -18.22 -3.24
C LEU A 167 -18.29 -19.24 -2.76
N LEU A 168 -18.10 -19.80 -1.56
CA LEU A 168 -18.99 -20.81 -0.98
C LEU A 168 -20.40 -20.28 -0.70
N LEU A 169 -20.50 -19.03 -0.25
CA LEU A 169 -21.76 -18.37 0.10
C LEU A 169 -22.36 -17.54 -1.05
N ASP A 170 -21.82 -17.68 -2.26
CA ASP A 170 -22.20 -16.91 -3.45
C ASP A 170 -22.30 -15.40 -3.16
N CYS A 171 -21.22 -14.85 -2.58
CA CYS A 171 -21.07 -13.44 -2.29
C CYS A 171 -19.99 -12.83 -3.20
N PRO A 172 -20.34 -12.41 -4.44
CA PRO A 172 -19.39 -11.83 -5.39
C PRO A 172 -18.64 -10.63 -4.82
N ARG A 173 -19.32 -9.76 -4.06
CA ARG A 173 -18.70 -8.58 -3.46
C ARG A 173 -17.52 -8.94 -2.55
N LEU A 174 -17.70 -9.92 -1.68
CA LEU A 174 -16.64 -10.39 -0.77
C LEU A 174 -15.53 -11.12 -1.54
N ALA A 175 -15.91 -11.99 -2.48
CA ALA A 175 -14.96 -12.75 -3.28
C ALA A 175 -14.07 -11.86 -4.16
N ILE A 176 -14.65 -10.84 -4.82
CA ILE A 176 -13.90 -9.87 -5.62
C ILE A 176 -12.93 -9.09 -4.73
N SER A 177 -13.39 -8.58 -3.59
CA SER A 177 -12.53 -7.82 -2.66
C SER A 177 -11.36 -8.66 -2.15
N ALA A 178 -11.60 -9.93 -1.79
CA ALA A 178 -10.56 -10.84 -1.36
C ALA A 178 -9.60 -11.20 -2.51
N ARG A 179 -10.12 -11.39 -3.74
CA ARG A 179 -9.30 -11.68 -4.93
C ARG A 179 -8.41 -10.50 -5.33
N GLU A 180 -8.92 -9.28 -5.28
CA GLU A 180 -8.15 -8.06 -5.52
C GLU A 180 -7.04 -7.92 -4.48
N PHE A 181 -7.37 -8.13 -3.19
CA PHE A 181 -6.38 -8.13 -2.11
C PHE A 181 -5.26 -9.17 -2.35
N VAL A 182 -5.64 -10.38 -2.79
CA VAL A 182 -4.68 -11.44 -3.13
C VAL A 182 -3.82 -11.05 -4.33
N SER A 183 -4.43 -10.47 -5.36
CA SER A 183 -3.76 -10.07 -6.60
C SER A 183 -2.72 -8.97 -6.32
N ASP A 184 -3.08 -7.99 -5.50
CA ASP A 184 -2.22 -6.86 -5.16
C ASP A 184 -1.01 -7.24 -4.30
N ARG A 185 -1.16 -8.28 -3.46
CA ARG A 185 -0.14 -8.75 -2.51
C ARG A 185 0.38 -10.16 -2.81
N PHE A 186 0.27 -10.60 -4.08
CA PHE A 186 0.59 -11.96 -4.48
C PHE A 186 1.99 -12.42 -4.06
N VAL A 187 3.00 -11.56 -4.21
CA VAL A 187 4.41 -11.86 -3.85
C VAL A 187 4.60 -12.13 -2.36
N GLN A 188 3.76 -11.56 -1.50
CA GLN A 188 3.74 -11.86 -0.07
C GLN A 188 2.97 -13.16 0.19
N ILE A 189 1.77 -13.27 -0.36
CA ILE A 189 0.84 -14.39 -0.10
C ILE A 189 1.40 -15.72 -0.60
N CYS A 190 2.14 -15.74 -1.71
CA CYS A 190 2.74 -16.98 -2.25
C CYS A 190 3.83 -17.58 -1.35
N LYS A 191 4.26 -16.85 -0.31
CA LYS A 191 5.23 -17.34 0.69
C LYS A 191 4.55 -18.01 1.88
N GLU A 192 3.28 -17.71 2.13
CA GLU A 192 2.50 -18.23 3.26
C GLU A 192 2.21 -19.73 3.15
N GLU A 193 1.99 -20.39 4.28
CA GLU A 193 1.66 -21.82 4.32
C GLU A 193 0.29 -22.13 3.70
N ASP A 194 -0.71 -21.26 3.92
CA ASP A 194 -2.06 -21.43 3.38
C ASP A 194 -2.08 -21.48 1.85
N PHE A 195 -1.19 -20.72 1.19
CA PHE A 195 -1.05 -20.77 -0.27
C PHE A 195 -0.57 -22.15 -0.73
N MET A 196 0.30 -22.80 0.03
CA MET A 196 0.79 -24.15 -0.28
C MET A 196 -0.30 -25.22 -0.12
N GLN A 197 -1.39 -24.92 0.58
CA GLN A 197 -2.51 -25.84 0.81
C GLN A 197 -3.64 -25.69 -0.21
N LEU A 198 -3.56 -24.71 -1.13
CA LEU A 198 -4.58 -24.51 -2.16
C LEU A 198 -4.77 -25.75 -3.03
N SER A 199 -6.02 -26.02 -3.40
CA SER A 199 -6.36 -27.01 -4.42
C SER A 199 -5.95 -26.50 -5.83
N PRO A 200 -5.84 -27.37 -6.85
CA PRO A 200 -5.47 -26.94 -8.19
C PRO A 200 -6.40 -25.86 -8.77
N GLN A 201 -7.70 -26.00 -8.56
CA GLN A 201 -8.71 -25.06 -9.08
C GLN A 201 -8.65 -23.70 -8.37
N GLU A 202 -8.41 -23.70 -7.05
CA GLU A 202 -8.21 -22.45 -6.31
C GLU A 202 -6.93 -21.74 -6.74
N LEU A 203 -5.84 -22.49 -6.95
CA LEU A 203 -4.60 -21.92 -7.45
C LEU A 203 -4.80 -21.27 -8.82
N ILE A 204 -5.44 -21.96 -9.77
CA ILE A 204 -5.79 -21.44 -11.11
C ILE A 204 -6.61 -20.15 -10.98
N SER A 205 -7.59 -20.09 -10.07
CA SER A 205 -8.41 -18.90 -9.85
C SER A 205 -7.62 -17.68 -9.36
N VAL A 206 -6.47 -17.92 -8.71
CA VAL A 206 -5.57 -16.86 -8.23
C VAL A 206 -4.58 -16.45 -9.32
N ILE A 207 -3.93 -17.41 -9.99
CA ILE A 207 -2.80 -17.12 -10.90
C ILE A 207 -3.21 -16.75 -12.34
N SER A 208 -4.46 -17.01 -12.74
CA SER A 208 -4.94 -16.71 -14.09
C SER A 208 -5.19 -15.22 -14.35
N ASN A 209 -5.40 -14.43 -13.29
CA ASN A 209 -5.85 -13.05 -13.36
C ASN A 209 -4.79 -12.08 -13.93
N ASP A 210 -5.21 -11.19 -14.85
CA ASP A 210 -4.39 -10.09 -15.37
C ASP A 210 -3.96 -9.09 -14.29
N SER A 211 -4.80 -8.94 -13.26
CA SER A 211 -4.60 -7.99 -12.17
C SER A 211 -3.51 -8.38 -11.16
N LEU A 212 -2.83 -9.50 -11.36
CA LEU A 212 -1.72 -9.92 -10.50
C LEU A 212 -0.61 -8.86 -10.48
N ASN A 213 -0.31 -8.36 -9.28
CA ASN A 213 0.74 -7.39 -9.03
C ASN A 213 2.10 -8.11 -8.90
N VAL A 214 2.60 -8.59 -10.04
CA VAL A 214 3.95 -9.17 -10.19
C VAL A 214 4.75 -8.40 -11.22
N GLU A 215 5.96 -7.96 -10.87
CA GLU A 215 6.87 -7.28 -11.80
C GLU A 215 7.35 -8.18 -12.92
N LYS A 216 7.37 -9.50 -12.66
CA LYS A 216 8.04 -10.52 -13.46
C LYS A 216 7.25 -11.82 -13.43
N GLU A 217 7.08 -12.42 -14.60
CA GLU A 217 6.38 -13.68 -14.78
C GLU A 217 7.05 -14.83 -14.01
N GLU A 218 8.38 -14.74 -13.86
CA GLU A 218 9.22 -15.67 -13.11
C GLU A 218 8.69 -15.90 -11.69
N ALA A 219 8.14 -14.88 -11.02
CA ALA A 219 7.59 -15.00 -9.67
C ALA A 219 6.38 -15.95 -9.60
N VAL A 220 5.53 -15.96 -10.63
CA VAL A 220 4.36 -16.87 -10.70
C VAL A 220 4.82 -18.29 -10.98
N PHE A 221 5.79 -18.47 -11.89
CA PHE A 221 6.39 -19.78 -12.14
C PHE A 221 7.02 -20.37 -10.88
N GLU A 222 7.82 -19.59 -10.16
CA GLU A 222 8.45 -20.03 -8.91
C GLU A 222 7.41 -20.41 -7.85
N ALA A 223 6.35 -19.63 -7.70
CA ALA A 223 5.24 -19.93 -6.80
C ALA A 223 4.54 -21.26 -7.15
N VAL A 224 4.21 -21.47 -8.43
CA VAL A 224 3.59 -22.73 -8.89
C VAL A 224 4.52 -23.91 -8.66
N MET A 225 5.80 -23.80 -9.01
CA MET A 225 6.75 -24.89 -8.82
C MET A 225 7.00 -25.20 -7.35
N LYS A 226 6.98 -24.20 -6.46
CA LYS A 226 7.01 -24.41 -5.02
C LYS A 226 5.77 -25.18 -4.54
N TRP A 227 4.58 -24.78 -4.98
CA TRP A 227 3.32 -25.47 -4.67
C TRP A 227 3.31 -26.94 -5.14
N VAL A 228 3.78 -27.24 -6.36
CA VAL A 228 3.84 -28.62 -6.87
C VAL A 228 4.79 -29.48 -6.03
N ARG A 229 5.96 -28.94 -5.65
CA ARG A 229 6.98 -29.69 -4.90
C ARG A 229 6.52 -30.08 -3.49
N THR A 230 5.56 -29.36 -2.90
CA THR A 230 4.99 -29.68 -1.58
C THR A 230 4.18 -30.99 -1.58
N ASP A 231 3.49 -31.32 -2.67
CA ASP A 231 2.76 -32.59 -2.83
C ASP A 231 2.92 -33.10 -4.27
N LYS A 232 4.12 -33.61 -4.54
CA LYS A 232 4.53 -34.04 -5.89
C LYS A 232 3.66 -35.18 -6.42
N GLU A 233 3.22 -36.10 -5.57
CA GLU A 233 2.50 -37.31 -6.01
C GLU A 233 1.11 -36.98 -6.57
N ASN A 234 0.39 -36.06 -5.93
CA ASN A 234 -0.95 -35.68 -6.37
C ASN A 234 -0.94 -34.54 -7.38
N ARG A 235 -0.08 -33.53 -7.21
CA ARG A 235 -0.17 -32.27 -7.97
C ARG A 235 0.46 -32.32 -9.35
N VAL A 236 1.37 -33.25 -9.61
CA VAL A 236 1.98 -33.41 -10.95
C VAL A 236 0.94 -33.76 -12.01
N LYS A 237 -0.16 -34.43 -11.62
CA LYS A 237 -1.27 -34.76 -12.53
C LYS A 237 -2.02 -33.52 -13.02
N ASN A 238 -2.18 -32.53 -12.14
CA ASN A 238 -2.87 -31.26 -12.46
C ASN A 238 -1.91 -30.18 -12.98
N LEU A 239 -0.59 -30.39 -12.88
CA LEU A 239 0.40 -29.41 -13.32
C LEU A 239 0.21 -29.01 -14.78
N SER A 240 -0.21 -29.93 -15.66
CA SER A 240 -0.46 -29.63 -17.07
C SER A 240 -1.48 -28.47 -17.24
N GLU A 241 -2.56 -28.47 -16.46
CA GLU A 241 -3.61 -27.44 -16.48
C GLU A 241 -3.13 -26.12 -15.85
N VAL A 242 -2.47 -26.20 -14.68
CA VAL A 242 -1.91 -25.02 -13.98
C VAL A 242 -0.83 -24.32 -14.83
N PHE A 243 -0.08 -25.08 -15.64
CA PHE A 243 0.93 -24.56 -16.55
C PHE A 243 0.35 -23.60 -17.59
N ASP A 244 -0.93 -23.76 -17.95
CA ASP A 244 -1.61 -22.92 -18.94
C ASP A 244 -1.91 -21.51 -18.40
N CYS A 245 -1.79 -21.29 -17.09
CA CYS A 245 -1.95 -19.97 -16.49
C CYS A 245 -0.65 -19.14 -16.42
N ILE A 246 0.50 -19.76 -16.73
CA ILE A 246 1.82 -19.10 -16.67
C ILE A 246 2.16 -18.53 -18.05
N ARG A 247 2.41 -17.22 -18.15
CA ARG A 247 2.58 -16.50 -19.43
C ARG A 247 4.04 -16.52 -19.87
N PHE A 248 4.55 -17.68 -20.26
CA PHE A 248 5.99 -17.87 -20.53
C PHE A 248 6.59 -16.90 -21.56
N ARG A 249 5.80 -16.37 -22.51
CA ARG A 249 6.27 -15.36 -23.48
C ARG A 249 6.74 -14.06 -22.81
N LEU A 250 6.32 -13.79 -21.58
CA LEU A 250 6.73 -12.64 -20.78
C LEU A 250 8.03 -12.88 -19.99
N MET A 251 8.56 -14.11 -19.98
CA MET A 251 9.85 -14.41 -19.36
C MET A 251 11.01 -14.11 -20.30
N THR A 252 12.17 -13.81 -19.74
CA THR A 252 13.39 -13.71 -20.54
C THR A 252 13.81 -15.09 -21.08
N GLU A 253 14.28 -15.13 -22.34
CA GLU A 253 14.73 -16.39 -22.98
C GLU A 253 15.87 -17.06 -22.18
N LYS A 254 16.73 -16.24 -21.54
CA LYS A 254 17.79 -16.71 -20.65
C LYS A 254 17.22 -17.45 -19.45
N TYR A 255 16.25 -16.87 -18.74
CA TYR A 255 15.63 -17.50 -17.59
C TYR A 255 14.89 -18.78 -17.99
N PHE A 256 14.16 -18.75 -19.10
CA PHE A 256 13.42 -19.91 -19.61
C PHE A 256 14.34 -21.12 -19.83
N LYS A 257 15.49 -20.93 -20.51
CA LYS A 257 16.47 -22.00 -20.77
C LYS A 257 17.16 -22.50 -19.50
N ASP A 258 17.42 -21.61 -18.54
CA ASP A 258 18.19 -21.96 -17.34
C ASP A 258 17.35 -22.56 -16.22
N HIS A 259 16.07 -22.19 -16.11
CA HIS A 259 15.21 -22.60 -15.00
C HIS A 259 14.03 -23.47 -15.44
N VAL A 260 13.31 -23.09 -16.48
CA VAL A 260 12.09 -23.80 -16.91
C VAL A 260 12.44 -25.09 -17.64
N GLU A 261 13.32 -25.03 -18.65
CA GLU A 261 13.70 -26.22 -19.42
C GLU A 261 14.51 -27.24 -18.61
N LYS A 262 15.28 -26.76 -17.63
CA LYS A 262 16.17 -27.62 -16.85
C LYS A 262 15.48 -28.33 -15.69
N ASP A 263 14.26 -27.92 -15.32
CA ASP A 263 13.52 -28.49 -14.19
C ASP A 263 13.19 -29.98 -14.39
N ASP A 264 13.42 -30.77 -13.33
CA ASP A 264 13.27 -32.23 -13.38
C ASP A 264 11.82 -32.68 -13.51
N ILE A 265 10.87 -31.97 -12.90
CA ILE A 265 9.44 -32.30 -12.97
C ILE A 265 8.96 -32.07 -14.41
N ILE A 266 9.34 -30.95 -15.01
CA ILE A 266 8.98 -30.58 -16.38
C ILE A 266 9.60 -31.56 -17.39
N LYS A 267 10.87 -31.98 -17.20
CA LYS A 267 11.53 -32.99 -18.04
C LYS A 267 10.86 -34.36 -17.98
N SER A 268 10.42 -34.75 -16.78
CA SER A 268 9.80 -36.06 -16.56
C SER A 268 8.37 -36.18 -17.11
N ASN A 269 7.70 -35.06 -17.43
CA ASN A 269 6.33 -35.05 -17.91
C ASN A 269 6.26 -34.86 -19.44
N PRO A 270 5.80 -35.88 -20.22
CA PRO A 270 5.72 -35.82 -21.67
C PRO A 270 4.77 -34.74 -22.21
N GLU A 271 3.70 -34.39 -21.49
CA GLU A 271 2.76 -33.34 -21.91
C GLU A 271 3.40 -31.96 -21.81
N LEU A 272 4.09 -31.69 -20.70
CA LEU A 272 4.81 -30.44 -20.51
C LEU A 272 5.94 -30.30 -21.52
N GLN A 273 6.65 -31.38 -21.87
CA GLN A 273 7.66 -31.36 -22.93
C GLN A 273 7.09 -30.96 -24.30
N LYS A 274 5.84 -31.35 -24.63
CA LYS A 274 5.17 -30.87 -25.85
C LYS A 274 4.92 -29.37 -25.78
N LYS A 275 4.42 -28.84 -24.65
CA LYS A 275 4.21 -27.40 -24.44
C LYS A 275 5.52 -26.61 -24.51
N ILE A 276 6.60 -27.12 -23.92
CA ILE A 276 7.95 -26.52 -24.00
C ILE A 276 8.44 -26.45 -25.45
N LYS A 277 8.19 -27.48 -26.28
CA LYS A 277 8.54 -27.43 -27.70
C LYS A 277 7.81 -26.30 -28.43
N VAL A 278 6.50 -26.16 -28.20
CA VAL A 278 5.70 -25.06 -28.76
C VAL A 278 6.22 -23.70 -28.28
N LEU A 279 6.60 -23.59 -27.02
CA LEU A 279 7.19 -22.36 -26.46
C LEU A 279 8.51 -21.99 -27.13
N LYS A 280 9.38 -22.97 -27.42
CA LYS A 280 10.62 -22.74 -28.17
C LYS A 280 10.35 -22.22 -29.57
N ASP A 281 9.37 -22.80 -30.26
CA ASP A 281 8.95 -22.34 -31.58
C ASP A 281 8.39 -20.92 -31.50
N ALA A 282 7.61 -20.61 -30.47
CA ALA A 282 7.06 -19.27 -30.22
C ALA A 282 8.13 -18.22 -29.92
N PHE A 283 9.14 -18.54 -29.09
CA PHE A 283 10.31 -17.66 -28.86
C PHE A 283 11.12 -17.44 -30.15
N ALA A 284 11.13 -18.41 -31.06
CA ALA A 284 11.72 -18.29 -32.39
C ALA A 284 10.81 -17.59 -33.42
N GLY A 285 9.66 -17.05 -33.00
CA GLY A 285 8.72 -16.31 -33.84
C GLY A 285 7.71 -17.15 -34.61
N LYS A 286 7.58 -18.45 -34.31
CA LYS A 286 6.62 -19.37 -34.93
C LYS A 286 5.48 -19.69 -33.97
N LEU A 287 4.34 -19.03 -34.13
CA LEU A 287 3.15 -19.29 -33.34
C LEU A 287 2.32 -20.43 -33.96
N PRO A 288 1.67 -21.26 -33.12
CA PRO A 288 0.74 -22.28 -33.61
C PRO A 288 -0.48 -21.62 -34.27
N GLU A 289 -1.00 -22.24 -35.34
CA GLU A 289 -2.26 -21.80 -35.94
C GLU A 289 -3.43 -22.02 -34.95
N PRO A 290 -4.34 -21.05 -34.79
CA PRO A 290 -5.45 -21.17 -33.85
C PRO A 290 -6.38 -22.32 -34.22
N SER A 291 -6.84 -23.07 -33.21
CA SER A 291 -7.61 -24.30 -33.42
C SER A 291 -9.08 -24.02 -33.74
N LYS A 292 -9.55 -24.45 -34.92
CA LYS A 292 -10.95 -24.30 -35.40
C LYS A 292 -12.04 -25.13 -34.65
N ASN A 293 -11.81 -25.64 -33.44
CA ASN A 293 -12.69 -26.66 -32.82
C ASN A 293 -13.18 -26.31 -31.40
N ALA A 294 -13.77 -25.13 -31.18
CA ALA A 294 -14.39 -24.75 -29.91
C ALA A 294 -15.92 -24.45 -30.00
N GLU A 295 -16.64 -24.92 -31.03
CA GLU A 295 -18.08 -24.65 -31.18
C GLU A 295 -19.01 -25.52 -30.29
N LYS A 296 -18.51 -26.37 -29.38
CA LYS A 296 -19.39 -27.24 -28.56
C LYS A 296 -18.93 -27.43 -27.12
N ALA A 297 -19.01 -26.39 -26.30
CA ALA A 297 -19.18 -26.56 -24.85
C ALA A 297 -19.85 -25.32 -24.22
N GLY A 298 -21.17 -25.42 -24.00
CA GLY A 298 -21.87 -24.79 -22.88
C GLY A 298 -22.12 -23.27 -22.94
N ALA A 299 -23.32 -22.92 -23.43
CA ALA A 299 -23.92 -21.62 -23.17
C ALA A 299 -24.17 -21.42 -21.66
N GLY A 300 -23.63 -20.32 -21.11
CA GLY A 300 -23.94 -19.78 -19.80
C GLY A 300 -23.57 -18.29 -19.80
N GLU A 301 -24.58 -17.44 -20.00
CA GLU A 301 -24.46 -15.97 -20.10
C GLU A 301 -23.88 -15.35 -18.82
N VAL A 302 -22.78 -14.60 -18.92
CA VAL A 302 -22.61 -13.33 -18.19
C VAL A 302 -21.81 -12.34 -19.07
N ASN A 303 -22.34 -11.13 -19.17
CA ASN A 303 -22.00 -10.04 -20.09
C ASN A 303 -20.55 -9.50 -20.04
N GLY A 304 -20.01 -9.16 -21.22
CA GLY A 304 -19.24 -7.92 -21.43
C GLY A 304 -17.81 -8.04 -21.99
N ASP A 305 -17.72 -8.13 -23.32
CA ASP A 305 -16.66 -7.57 -24.19
C ASP A 305 -15.23 -8.15 -24.14
N VAL A 306 -14.94 -9.16 -24.97
CA VAL A 306 -13.99 -9.18 -26.13
C VAL A 306 -14.25 -10.52 -26.87
N GLY A 307 -14.31 -10.48 -28.21
CA GLY A 307 -14.76 -11.59 -29.05
C GLY A 307 -14.03 -12.93 -28.89
N ASP A 308 -14.81 -14.02 -29.01
CA ASP A 308 -14.38 -15.41 -29.17
C ASP A 308 -13.70 -15.65 -30.54
N GLU A 309 -12.62 -14.92 -30.85
CA GLU A 309 -11.73 -15.20 -31.98
C GLU A 309 -10.39 -15.73 -31.46
N ASP A 310 -10.08 -16.99 -31.78
CA ASP A 310 -8.73 -17.54 -31.87
C ASP A 310 -7.78 -17.34 -30.66
N LEU A 311 -8.25 -17.66 -29.45
CA LEU A 311 -7.41 -17.60 -28.24
C LEU A 311 -6.26 -18.63 -28.30
N LEU A 312 -5.02 -18.13 -28.39
CA LEU A 312 -3.82 -18.93 -28.16
C LEU A 312 -3.90 -19.60 -26.78
N PRO A 313 -3.32 -20.80 -26.61
CA PRO A 313 -3.21 -21.43 -25.31
C PRO A 313 -2.65 -20.46 -24.25
N GLY A 314 -3.17 -20.48 -23.02
CA GLY A 314 -2.82 -19.47 -22.01
C GLY A 314 -1.33 -19.40 -21.65
N TYR A 315 -0.56 -20.49 -21.84
CA TYR A 315 0.90 -20.49 -21.68
C TYR A 315 1.65 -19.69 -22.75
N LEU A 316 0.97 -19.42 -23.86
CA LEU A 316 1.36 -18.49 -24.91
C LEU A 316 0.69 -17.12 -24.74
N ASN A 317 0.03 -16.80 -23.63
CA ASN A 317 -0.45 -15.43 -23.42
C ASN A 317 0.76 -14.46 -23.32
N ASP A 318 0.69 -13.32 -24.00
CA ASP A 318 1.67 -12.21 -23.96
C ASP A 318 1.07 -10.91 -23.43
N ILE A 319 -0.16 -10.93 -22.93
CA ILE A 319 -0.76 -9.79 -22.24
C ILE A 319 -0.01 -9.59 -20.93
N PRO A 320 0.64 -8.42 -20.72
CA PRO A 320 1.37 -8.13 -19.49
C PRO A 320 0.41 -8.06 -18.30
N ARG A 321 0.88 -8.50 -17.14
CA ARG A 321 0.12 -8.35 -15.90
C ARG A 321 0.18 -6.91 -15.41
N HIS A 322 -0.81 -6.50 -14.62
CA HIS A 322 -0.84 -5.13 -14.06
C HIS A 322 0.41 -4.81 -13.24
N GLY A 323 1.02 -5.79 -12.57
CA GLY A 323 2.28 -5.60 -11.85
C GLY A 323 3.51 -5.31 -12.71
N MET A 324 3.45 -5.49 -14.05
CA MET A 324 4.61 -5.33 -14.93
C MET A 324 4.80 -3.88 -15.41
N PHE A 325 3.86 -2.99 -15.12
CA PHE A 325 3.90 -1.58 -15.51
C PHE A 325 4.58 -0.70 -14.45
N VAL A 326 5.71 -1.18 -13.96
CA VAL A 326 6.51 -0.48 -12.96
C VAL A 326 7.49 0.47 -13.65
N LYS A 327 7.54 1.72 -13.19
CA LYS A 327 8.51 2.73 -13.61
C LYS A 327 9.38 3.19 -12.44
N ASP A 328 10.63 3.51 -12.73
CA ASP A 328 11.48 4.29 -11.84
C ASP A 328 11.01 5.75 -11.88
N LEU A 329 10.54 6.27 -10.73
CA LEU A 329 10.05 7.64 -10.58
C LEU A 329 10.75 8.37 -9.42
N ILE A 330 10.74 9.71 -9.47
CA ILE A 330 11.14 10.56 -8.35
C ILE A 330 9.92 10.75 -7.45
N LEU A 331 9.95 10.24 -6.22
CA LEU A 331 8.89 10.45 -5.24
C LEU A 331 9.20 11.68 -4.39
N LEU A 332 8.30 12.66 -4.43
CA LEU A 332 8.32 13.90 -3.67
C LEU A 332 7.31 13.76 -2.53
N VAL A 333 7.77 13.69 -1.28
CA VAL A 333 6.90 13.53 -0.10
C VAL A 333 6.96 14.79 0.74
N ASN A 334 5.83 15.47 0.91
CA ASN A 334 5.69 16.62 1.83
C ASN A 334 4.46 16.45 2.76
N ASP A 335 4.07 17.49 3.49
CA ASP A 335 2.96 17.49 4.44
C ASP A 335 1.57 17.55 3.80
N THR A 336 1.47 17.37 2.47
CA THR A 336 0.20 17.34 1.74
C THR A 336 0.02 16.03 0.97
N ALA A 337 1.04 15.61 0.22
CA ALA A 337 0.99 14.41 -0.61
C ALA A 337 2.37 13.81 -0.88
N ALA A 338 2.35 12.54 -1.26
CA ALA A 338 3.44 11.85 -1.94
C ALA A 338 3.15 11.84 -3.45
N VAL A 339 3.91 12.63 -4.20
CA VAL A 339 3.74 12.80 -5.65
C VAL A 339 4.93 12.16 -6.37
N ALA A 340 4.63 11.19 -7.24
CA ALA A 340 5.60 10.60 -8.12
C ALA A 340 5.75 11.46 -9.39
N TYR A 341 6.98 11.77 -9.75
CA TYR A 341 7.34 12.58 -10.90
C TYR A 341 8.19 11.77 -11.89
N ASP A 342 7.77 11.75 -13.15
CA ASP A 342 8.54 11.21 -14.26
C ASP A 342 9.31 12.34 -14.95
N PRO A 343 10.64 12.42 -14.81
CA PRO A 343 11.44 13.47 -15.44
C PRO A 343 11.57 13.33 -16.97
N THR A 344 11.24 12.16 -17.53
CA THR A 344 11.35 11.90 -18.98
C THR A 344 10.08 12.34 -19.70
N GLU A 345 8.92 11.96 -19.16
CA GLU A 345 7.61 12.35 -19.70
C GLU A 345 7.15 13.73 -19.18
N ASN A 346 7.81 14.23 -18.13
CA ASN A 346 7.43 15.45 -17.42
C ASN A 346 6.00 15.40 -16.86
N GLU A 347 5.64 14.28 -16.23
CA GLU A 347 4.30 14.03 -15.69
C GLU A 347 4.34 13.74 -14.18
N CYS A 348 3.26 14.11 -13.49
CA CYS A 348 3.09 13.89 -12.05
C CYS A 348 1.92 12.96 -11.78
N TYR A 349 2.08 12.12 -10.75
CA TYR A 349 1.09 11.16 -10.31
C TYR A 349 0.98 11.18 -8.80
N LEU A 350 -0.23 11.19 -8.26
CA LEU A 350 -0.50 11.01 -6.85
C LEU A 350 -0.26 9.55 -6.48
N THR A 351 0.63 9.33 -5.50
CA THR A 351 0.88 8.02 -4.90
C THR A 351 0.06 7.83 -3.62
N ALA A 352 0.06 8.83 -2.73
CA ALA A 352 -0.69 8.84 -1.48
C ALA A 352 -0.91 10.28 -0.98
N LEU A 353 -1.98 10.52 -0.23
CA LEU A 353 -2.09 11.73 0.59
C LEU A 353 -1.12 11.63 1.79
N ALA A 354 -0.64 12.77 2.28
CA ALA A 354 0.42 12.81 3.29
C ALA A 354 0.21 13.89 4.37
N GLU A 355 -1.05 14.22 4.67
CA GLU A 355 -1.41 15.22 5.70
C GLU A 355 -0.87 14.89 7.10
N GLN A 356 -0.69 13.59 7.39
CA GLN A 356 -0.10 13.06 8.61
C GLN A 356 1.44 13.14 8.64
N ILE A 357 2.09 13.41 7.50
CA ILE A 357 3.55 13.46 7.41
C ILE A 357 4.06 14.81 7.95
N PRO A 358 4.97 14.81 8.93
CA PRO A 358 5.47 16.06 9.50
C PRO A 358 6.35 16.81 8.49
N ARG A 359 6.21 18.15 8.40
CA ARG A 359 7.03 18.99 7.52
C ARG A 359 8.53 18.73 7.62
N ASN A 360 9.04 18.66 8.84
CA ASN A 360 10.44 18.36 9.10
C ASN A 360 10.63 16.84 9.21
N HIS A 361 10.84 16.19 8.06
CA HIS A 361 11.08 14.75 7.99
C HIS A 361 12.28 14.41 7.12
N SER A 362 12.69 13.16 7.20
CA SER A 362 13.62 12.52 6.27
C SER A 362 13.00 11.23 5.80
N SER A 363 13.31 10.87 4.56
CA SER A 363 12.73 9.69 3.92
C SER A 363 13.82 8.79 3.37
N ILE A 364 13.49 7.51 3.24
CA ILE A 364 14.38 6.50 2.66
C ILE A 364 13.56 5.44 1.94
N VAL A 365 14.14 4.89 0.86
CA VAL A 365 13.59 3.73 0.14
C VAL A 365 14.52 2.55 0.35
N THR A 366 13.98 1.41 0.77
CA THR A 366 14.77 0.18 0.96
C THR A 366 15.05 -0.51 -0.36
N GLN A 367 15.96 -1.49 -0.36
CA GLN A 367 16.20 -2.36 -1.52
C GLN A 367 14.94 -3.13 -1.95
N GLN A 368 14.06 -3.46 -1.01
CA GLN A 368 12.74 -4.04 -1.26
C GLN A 368 11.67 -3.01 -1.68
N ASN A 369 12.08 -1.79 -2.01
CA ASN A 369 11.20 -0.73 -2.52
C ASN A 369 10.12 -0.30 -1.51
N GLN A 370 10.45 -0.36 -0.22
CA GLN A 370 9.59 0.14 0.86
C GLN A 370 9.99 1.57 1.19
N VAL A 371 9.02 2.48 1.25
CA VAL A 371 9.25 3.89 1.57
C VAL A 371 8.99 4.11 3.05
N TYR A 372 9.98 4.68 3.74
CA TYR A 372 9.88 5.05 5.15
C TYR A 372 10.08 6.53 5.34
N VAL A 373 9.37 7.11 6.31
CA VAL A 373 9.48 8.51 6.72
C VAL A 373 9.70 8.57 8.23
N VAL A 374 10.72 9.32 8.65
CA VAL A 374 11.00 9.60 10.07
C VAL A 374 11.05 11.10 10.27
N GLY A 375 10.39 11.64 11.29
CA GLY A 375 10.50 13.06 11.60
C GLY A 375 9.44 13.60 12.53
N GLY A 376 9.41 14.92 12.66
CA GLY A 376 8.49 15.62 13.54
C GLY A 376 8.60 15.24 15.02
N LEU A 377 7.58 15.65 15.76
CA LEU A 377 7.44 15.41 17.19
C LEU A 377 6.18 14.60 17.45
N TYR A 378 6.35 13.40 18.00
CA TYR A 378 5.27 12.55 18.47
C TYR A 378 5.14 12.68 19.99
N VAL A 379 3.89 12.79 20.47
CA VAL A 379 3.54 12.86 21.89
C VAL A 379 2.43 11.86 22.13
N ASP A 380 2.68 10.92 23.04
CA ASP A 380 1.65 9.99 23.52
C ASP A 380 0.66 10.74 24.43
N GLU A 381 -0.57 10.91 23.96
CA GLU A 381 -1.61 11.64 24.70
C GLU A 381 -2.05 10.89 25.97
N GLU A 382 -1.94 9.56 25.98
CA GLU A 382 -2.33 8.70 27.10
C GLU A 382 -1.24 8.63 28.17
N ASN A 383 0.03 8.79 27.78
CA ASN A 383 1.17 8.68 28.69
C ASN A 383 2.16 9.86 28.54
N LYS A 384 1.81 10.97 29.21
CA LYS A 384 2.60 12.21 29.21
C LYS A 384 3.96 12.11 29.91
N ASP A 385 4.22 11.02 30.63
CA ASP A 385 5.50 10.79 31.32
C ASP A 385 6.56 10.14 30.40
N GLN A 386 6.17 9.70 29.20
CA GLN A 386 7.13 9.19 28.21
C GLN A 386 8.00 10.32 27.63
N PRO A 387 9.28 10.03 27.32
CA PRO A 387 10.13 10.99 26.63
C PRO A 387 9.57 11.35 25.27
N LEU A 388 9.84 12.57 24.81
CA LEU A 388 9.44 13.01 23.47
C LEU A 388 10.05 12.10 22.39
N GLN A 389 9.23 11.75 21.40
CA GLN A 389 9.56 10.83 20.32
C GLN A 389 9.41 11.51 18.94
N SER A 390 9.81 10.83 17.87
CA SER A 390 9.53 11.26 16.50
C SER A 390 8.64 10.26 15.78
N TYR A 391 7.79 10.75 14.88
CA TYR A 391 6.94 9.90 14.06
C TYR A 391 7.77 8.98 13.17
N PHE A 392 7.23 7.80 12.92
CA PHE A 392 7.77 6.84 11.97
C PHE A 392 6.64 6.23 11.15
N PHE A 393 6.71 6.37 9.84
CA PHE A 393 5.70 5.89 8.90
C PHE A 393 6.32 5.00 7.83
N GLN A 394 5.53 4.07 7.32
CA GLN A 394 5.81 3.31 6.11
C GLN A 394 4.67 3.50 5.11
N LEU A 395 5.00 3.68 3.84
CA LEU A 395 4.00 3.73 2.78
C LEU A 395 3.54 2.31 2.40
N ASP A 396 2.26 2.02 2.53
CA ASP A 396 1.64 0.87 1.84
C ASP A 396 1.35 1.29 0.39
N ASN A 397 2.23 0.91 -0.53
CA ASN A 397 2.10 1.21 -1.97
C ASN A 397 0.85 0.59 -2.61
N VAL A 398 0.24 -0.43 -1.98
CA VAL A 398 -0.97 -1.07 -2.49
C VAL A 398 -2.20 -0.29 -2.05
N ALA A 399 -2.27 0.07 -0.77
CA ALA A 399 -3.39 0.83 -0.21
C ALA A 399 -3.29 2.34 -0.49
N SER A 400 -2.13 2.84 -0.91
CA SER A 400 -1.85 4.28 -1.05
C SER A 400 -2.02 5.03 0.27
N GLU A 401 -1.65 4.40 1.38
CA GLU A 401 -1.81 4.92 2.75
C GLU A 401 -0.49 4.86 3.53
N TRP A 402 -0.32 5.80 4.47
CA TRP A 402 0.80 5.77 5.41
C TRP A 402 0.43 5.01 6.67
N VAL A 403 1.14 3.93 6.93
CA VAL A 403 1.01 3.12 8.14
C VAL A 403 1.93 3.67 9.23
N GLY A 404 1.36 4.01 10.38
CA GLY A 404 2.12 4.39 11.57
C GLY A 404 2.86 3.19 12.16
N LEU A 405 4.16 3.37 12.41
CA LEU A 405 5.03 2.36 12.99
C LEU A 405 5.47 2.75 14.40
N PRO A 406 6.09 1.84 15.18
CA PRO A 406 6.63 2.16 16.49
C PRO A 406 7.52 3.42 16.41
N PRO A 407 7.20 4.47 17.19
CA PRO A 407 7.84 5.76 17.04
C PRO A 407 9.32 5.69 17.39
N LEU A 408 10.11 6.60 16.81
CA LEU A 408 11.53 6.70 17.12
C LEU A 408 11.68 7.11 18.60
N PRO A 409 12.39 6.33 19.46
CA PRO A 409 12.51 6.58 20.90
C PRO A 409 13.48 7.73 21.23
N SER A 410 13.49 8.78 20.41
CA SER A 410 14.25 10.01 20.57
C SER A 410 13.68 11.04 19.61
N ALA A 411 13.07 12.10 20.15
CA ALA A 411 12.67 13.25 19.35
C ALA A 411 13.90 13.98 18.82
N ARG A 412 14.12 13.94 17.50
CA ARG A 412 15.31 14.54 16.89
C ARG A 412 15.02 15.11 15.50
N CYS A 413 15.89 16.01 15.04
CA CYS A 413 15.89 16.57 13.70
C CYS A 413 17.32 16.61 13.11
N LEU A 414 17.46 16.93 11.82
CA LEU A 414 18.76 17.08 11.14
C LEU A 414 19.68 15.85 11.30
N PHE A 415 19.07 14.66 11.41
CA PHE A 415 19.73 13.35 11.42
C PHE A 415 19.86 12.81 9.99
N GLY A 416 20.64 11.75 9.82
CA GLY A 416 20.70 11.00 8.56
C GLY A 416 19.97 9.65 8.64
N LEU A 417 19.46 9.18 7.50
CA LEU A 417 18.84 7.86 7.36
C LEU A 417 19.71 6.92 6.52
N GLY A 418 19.88 5.69 6.99
CA GLY A 418 20.50 4.59 6.26
C GLY A 418 19.63 3.32 6.28
N GLU A 419 19.91 2.39 5.37
CA GLU A 419 19.22 1.11 5.26
C GLU A 419 20.24 0.02 4.89
N VAL A 420 20.19 -1.10 5.61
CA VAL A 420 20.88 -2.33 5.23
C VAL A 420 20.04 -3.53 5.65
N ASP A 421 19.80 -4.44 4.71
CA ASP A 421 19.05 -5.69 4.91
C ASP A 421 17.65 -5.39 5.51
N ASP A 422 16.97 -4.38 4.97
CA ASP A 422 15.65 -3.85 5.36
C ASP A 422 15.57 -3.24 6.77
N LYS A 423 16.70 -3.13 7.47
CA LYS A 423 16.78 -2.41 8.74
C LYS A 423 17.06 -0.95 8.50
N ILE A 424 16.28 -0.07 9.13
CA ILE A 424 16.43 1.38 9.02
C ILE A 424 17.31 1.90 10.14
N TYR A 425 18.27 2.75 9.80
CA TYR A 425 19.21 3.35 10.75
C TYR A 425 19.00 4.87 10.79
N VAL A 426 18.70 5.39 11.97
CA VAL A 426 18.68 6.82 12.27
C VAL A 426 19.98 7.18 12.97
N VAL A 427 20.82 7.97 12.29
CA VAL A 427 22.18 8.29 12.74
C VAL A 427 22.21 9.72 13.27
N ALA A 428 22.66 9.88 14.53
CA ALA A 428 22.97 11.17 15.15
C ALA A 428 21.81 12.18 15.02
N GLY A 429 22.10 13.47 14.79
CA GLY A 429 21.11 14.55 14.70
C GLY A 429 21.12 15.47 15.91
N LYS A 430 20.09 16.31 16.00
CA LYS A 430 19.89 17.26 17.09
C LYS A 430 18.64 16.89 17.87
N ASP A 431 18.78 16.75 19.17
CA ASP A 431 17.67 16.45 20.07
C ASP A 431 16.69 17.64 20.14
N LEU A 432 15.40 17.37 19.95
CA LEU A 432 14.37 18.42 19.90
C LEU A 432 14.01 19.00 21.28
N GLN A 433 14.40 18.33 22.37
CA GLN A 433 14.10 18.79 23.73
C GLN A 433 15.28 19.56 24.33
N THR A 434 16.48 19.02 24.18
CA THR A 434 17.70 19.54 24.80
C THR A 434 18.56 20.38 23.86
N GLU A 435 18.23 20.41 22.57
CA GLU A 435 19.01 21.08 21.51
C GLU A 435 20.45 20.54 21.37
N ALA A 436 20.76 19.41 22.01
CA ALA A 436 22.09 18.81 22.02
C ALA A 436 22.37 18.04 20.72
N SER A 437 23.62 18.09 20.27
CA SER A 437 24.11 17.24 19.18
C SER A 437 24.22 15.79 19.68
N LEU A 438 23.76 14.84 18.88
CA LEU A 438 23.73 13.42 19.22
C LEU A 438 24.80 12.63 18.45
N ASP A 439 25.25 11.54 19.06
CA ASP A 439 26.10 10.50 18.45
C ASP A 439 25.41 9.12 18.43
N SER A 440 24.20 9.02 19.02
CA SER A 440 23.43 7.79 19.11
C SER A 440 22.89 7.37 17.74
N VAL A 441 22.89 6.06 17.52
CA VAL A 441 22.42 5.43 16.29
C VAL A 441 21.34 4.42 16.64
N LEU A 442 20.14 4.63 16.11
CA LEU A 442 18.98 3.78 16.35
C LEU A 442 18.69 2.94 15.11
N CYS A 443 18.52 1.64 15.29
CA CYS A 443 18.22 0.68 14.25
C CYS A 443 16.81 0.12 14.46
N TYR A 444 15.94 0.28 13.47
CA TYR A 444 14.64 -0.38 13.43
C TYR A 444 14.77 -1.75 12.77
N ASP A 445 14.28 -2.78 13.46
CA ASP A 445 14.11 -4.11 12.90
C ASP A 445 12.63 -4.28 12.50
N PRO A 446 12.29 -4.37 11.20
CA PRO A 446 10.91 -4.49 10.75
C PRO A 446 10.28 -5.83 11.11
N VAL A 447 11.07 -6.88 11.31
CA VAL A 447 10.54 -8.21 11.68
C VAL A 447 10.14 -8.23 13.16
N ALA A 448 10.99 -7.66 14.02
CA ALA A 448 10.68 -7.53 15.44
C ALA A 448 9.77 -6.33 15.76
N ALA A 449 9.48 -5.48 14.78
CA ALA A 449 8.80 -4.19 14.91
C ALA A 449 9.35 -3.36 16.08
N LYS A 450 10.68 -3.22 16.17
CA LYS A 450 11.32 -2.61 17.34
C LYS A 450 12.59 -1.85 17.01
N TRP A 451 12.77 -0.71 17.69
CA TRP A 451 14.00 0.07 17.71
C TRP A 451 15.01 -0.47 18.72
N ASN A 452 16.28 -0.51 18.32
CA ASN A 452 17.42 -0.86 19.16
C ASN A 452 18.55 0.14 18.97
N GLU A 453 19.27 0.49 20.02
CA GLU A 453 20.49 1.29 19.89
C GLU A 453 21.66 0.41 19.44
N VAL A 454 22.41 0.88 18.43
CA VAL A 454 23.61 0.21 17.92
C VAL A 454 24.86 1.04 18.23
N LYS A 455 26.01 0.67 17.67
CA LYS A 455 27.27 1.38 17.92
C LYS A 455 27.14 2.86 17.59
N LYS A 456 27.39 3.70 18.61
CA LYS A 456 27.43 5.16 18.48
C LYS A 456 28.44 5.62 17.44
N LEU A 457 28.12 6.71 16.78
CA LEU A 457 29.01 7.40 15.86
C LEU A 457 30.22 7.97 16.64
N PRO A 458 31.44 8.02 16.06
CA PRO A 458 32.61 8.56 16.77
C PRO A 458 32.55 10.05 17.11
N ILE A 459 31.57 10.79 16.58
CA ILE A 459 31.36 12.22 16.82
C ILE A 459 29.88 12.51 17.06
N LYS A 460 29.60 13.58 17.80
CA LYS A 460 28.27 14.18 17.85
C LYS A 460 28.10 15.12 16.67
N VAL A 461 27.04 14.96 15.89
CA VAL A 461 26.88 15.69 14.62
C VAL A 461 25.42 15.86 14.21
N TYR A 462 25.10 17.00 13.59
CA TYR A 462 23.79 17.27 12.98
C TYR A 462 23.96 17.97 11.63
N GLY A 463 22.94 17.89 10.77
CA GLY A 463 23.02 18.43 9.39
C GLY A 463 24.04 17.72 8.51
N HIS A 464 24.47 16.52 8.93
CA HIS A 464 25.23 15.57 8.13
C HIS A 464 24.27 14.85 7.17
N ASN A 465 24.82 14.11 6.21
CA ASN A 465 24.01 13.25 5.36
C ASN A 465 24.47 11.78 5.47
N VAL A 466 23.54 10.85 5.25
CA VAL A 466 23.79 9.41 5.33
C VAL A 466 23.31 8.77 4.05
N ILE A 467 24.11 7.83 3.53
CA ILE A 467 23.76 7.06 2.33
C ILE A 467 24.17 5.61 2.51
N SER A 468 23.40 4.70 1.92
CA SER A 468 23.65 3.27 2.00
C SER A 468 24.13 2.73 0.65
N HIS A 469 25.15 1.88 0.69
CA HIS A 469 25.66 1.25 -0.53
C HIS A 469 26.34 -0.08 -0.23
N LYS A 470 25.95 -1.14 -0.96
CA LYS A 470 26.53 -2.49 -0.86
C LYS A 470 26.59 -3.03 0.58
N GLY A 471 25.51 -2.86 1.34
CA GLY A 471 25.37 -3.36 2.71
C GLY A 471 26.20 -2.60 3.76
N MET A 472 26.63 -1.37 3.44
CA MET A 472 27.34 -0.47 4.34
C MET A 472 26.60 0.87 4.41
N ILE A 473 26.78 1.58 5.53
CA ILE A 473 26.18 2.89 5.77
C ILE A 473 27.31 3.93 5.87
N TYR A 474 27.20 5.03 5.14
CA TYR A 474 28.20 6.09 5.10
C TYR A 474 27.62 7.35 5.72
N CYS A 475 28.30 7.94 6.69
CA CYS A 475 27.94 9.20 7.34
C CYS A 475 28.96 10.27 6.93
N LEU A 476 28.48 11.39 6.37
CA LEU A 476 29.32 12.41 5.75
C LEU A 476 29.03 13.80 6.32
N GLY A 477 30.09 14.52 6.67
CA GLY A 477 30.03 15.95 6.98
C GLY A 477 29.15 16.30 8.17
N GLY A 478 28.49 17.46 8.11
CA GLY A 478 27.64 18.00 9.16
C GLY A 478 28.36 18.99 10.08
N LYS A 479 27.64 19.47 11.10
CA LYS A 479 28.17 20.35 12.14
C LYS A 479 28.41 19.59 13.42
N THR A 480 29.62 19.74 13.97
CA THR A 480 30.01 19.19 15.27
C THR A 480 29.57 20.10 16.41
N ASP A 481 29.80 19.67 17.65
CA ASP A 481 29.31 20.37 18.85
C ASP A 481 29.90 21.80 19.01
N ASP A 482 31.10 22.01 18.46
CA ASP A 482 31.76 23.32 18.32
C ASP A 482 31.17 24.22 17.23
N LYS A 483 30.08 23.78 16.59
CA LYS A 483 29.33 24.46 15.52
C LYS A 483 30.11 24.63 14.21
N LYS A 484 31.26 23.99 14.06
CA LYS A 484 32.03 23.97 12.81
C LYS A 484 31.56 22.86 11.88
N CYS A 485 31.70 23.09 10.58
CA CYS A 485 31.49 22.05 9.59
C CYS A 485 32.65 21.06 9.64
N THR A 486 32.35 19.76 9.57
CA THR A 486 33.38 18.72 9.46
C THR A 486 33.45 18.18 8.04
N ASN A 487 34.62 17.69 7.64
CA ASN A 487 34.83 16.97 6.39
C ASN A 487 35.01 15.46 6.59
N ARG A 488 34.81 14.98 7.83
CA ARG A 488 34.98 13.56 8.16
C ARG A 488 33.92 12.71 7.47
N VAL A 489 34.33 11.49 7.13
CA VAL A 489 33.51 10.48 6.49
C VAL A 489 33.67 9.20 7.29
N PHE A 490 32.56 8.60 7.70
CA PHE A 490 32.55 7.34 8.42
C PHE A 490 31.79 6.28 7.64
N VAL A 491 32.26 5.03 7.72
CA VAL A 491 31.53 3.86 7.23
C VAL A 491 31.20 2.93 8.38
N TYR A 492 29.95 2.49 8.47
CA TYR A 492 29.46 1.49 9.40
C TYR A 492 29.28 0.16 8.69
N ASN A 493 29.77 -0.90 9.33
CA ASN A 493 29.51 -2.28 8.90
C ASN A 493 28.53 -2.94 9.88
N PRO A 494 27.24 -3.12 9.50
CA PRO A 494 26.25 -3.74 10.38
C PRO A 494 26.60 -5.15 10.84
N LYS A 495 27.35 -5.92 10.03
CA LYS A 495 27.76 -7.29 10.37
C LYS A 495 28.85 -7.34 11.43
N LYS A 496 29.66 -6.28 11.53
CA LYS A 496 30.75 -6.17 12.54
C LYS A 496 30.39 -5.26 13.70
N GLY A 497 29.41 -4.37 13.53
CA GLY A 497 29.01 -3.39 14.53
C GLY A 497 30.07 -2.31 14.78
N ASP A 498 30.90 -1.98 13.78
CA ASP A 498 31.98 -0.99 13.91
C ASP A 498 31.88 0.15 12.88
N TRP A 499 32.33 1.33 13.31
CA TRP A 499 32.54 2.51 12.48
C TRP A 499 34.01 2.66 12.13
N LYS A 500 34.32 3.12 10.92
CA LYS A 500 35.68 3.44 10.48
C LYS A 500 35.72 4.77 9.76
N ASP A 501 36.78 5.54 9.98
CA ASP A 501 37.09 6.72 9.18
C ASP A 501 37.52 6.33 7.76
N LEU A 502 37.03 7.08 6.78
CA LEU A 502 37.46 7.05 5.38
C LEU A 502 38.19 8.35 5.03
N ALA A 503 38.67 8.47 3.79
CA ALA A 503 39.28 9.72 3.34
C ALA A 503 38.28 10.88 3.45
N PRO A 504 38.68 12.00 4.07
CA PRO A 504 37.78 13.14 4.28
C PRO A 504 37.49 13.87 2.95
N MET A 505 36.32 14.49 2.85
CA MET A 505 35.98 15.39 1.73
C MET A 505 36.90 16.61 1.71
N LYS A 506 37.02 17.28 0.55
CA LYS A 506 37.91 18.44 0.42
C LYS A 506 37.34 19.65 1.16
N THR A 507 36.05 19.89 1.00
CA THR A 507 35.37 21.04 1.62
C THR A 507 34.45 20.59 2.76
N PRO A 508 34.74 20.95 4.03
CA PRO A 508 33.83 20.71 5.15
C PRO A 508 32.48 21.37 4.91
N ARG A 509 31.38 20.62 5.08
CA ARG A 509 30.03 21.09 4.75
C ARG A 509 28.94 20.43 5.59
N SER A 510 27.78 21.08 5.66
CA SER A 510 26.53 20.60 6.26
C SER A 510 25.34 20.93 5.35
N MET A 511 24.17 20.34 5.57
CA MET A 511 22.95 20.64 4.81
C MET A 511 23.17 20.53 3.30
N PHE A 512 23.72 19.41 2.82
CA PHE A 512 24.08 19.19 1.41
C PHE A 512 23.35 17.97 0.85
N GLY A 513 23.26 17.87 -0.48
CA GLY A 513 22.67 16.70 -1.16
C GLY A 513 23.66 15.56 -1.30
N VAL A 514 23.20 14.32 -1.18
CA VAL A 514 24.00 13.11 -1.40
C VAL A 514 23.25 12.09 -2.24
N ALA A 515 23.94 11.41 -3.16
CA ALA A 515 23.41 10.25 -3.87
C ALA A 515 24.52 9.28 -4.27
N ILE A 516 24.17 8.02 -4.50
CA ILE A 516 25.04 7.08 -5.22
C ILE A 516 24.82 7.27 -6.72
N HIS A 517 25.87 7.61 -7.46
CA HIS A 517 25.82 7.69 -8.92
C HIS A 517 26.97 6.90 -9.53
N LYS A 518 26.66 5.94 -10.41
CA LYS A 518 27.63 5.04 -11.06
C LYS A 518 28.67 4.44 -10.09
N GLY A 519 28.20 4.05 -8.90
CA GLY A 519 29.02 3.41 -7.85
C GLY A 519 29.89 4.36 -7.01
N ARG A 520 29.71 5.68 -7.12
CA ARG A 520 30.41 6.71 -6.34
C ARG A 520 29.44 7.48 -5.46
N ILE A 521 29.88 7.96 -4.31
CA ILE A 521 29.08 8.87 -3.47
C ILE A 521 29.28 10.28 -4.00
N VAL A 522 28.25 10.90 -4.55
CA VAL A 522 28.27 12.29 -5.01
C VAL A 522 27.65 13.18 -3.95
N ILE A 523 28.31 14.28 -3.62
CA ILE A 523 27.80 15.34 -2.73
C ILE A 523 27.71 16.65 -3.50
N ALA A 524 26.64 17.42 -3.28
CA ALA A 524 26.43 18.70 -3.95
C ALA A 524 25.97 19.81 -3.00
N GLY A 525 26.58 20.98 -3.16
CA GLY A 525 26.27 22.20 -2.43
C GLY A 525 26.49 22.07 -0.93
N GLY A 526 25.68 22.79 -0.16
CA GLY A 526 25.71 22.82 1.30
C GLY A 526 26.07 24.15 1.90
N VAL A 527 26.10 24.18 3.23
CA VAL A 527 26.62 25.27 4.05
C VAL A 527 28.02 24.90 4.51
N THR A 528 28.99 25.77 4.20
CA THR A 528 30.41 25.69 4.57
C THR A 528 30.75 26.76 5.61
N GLU A 529 32.02 26.92 5.96
CA GLU A 529 32.45 28.04 6.81
C GLU A 529 32.33 29.41 6.09
N ASP A 530 32.36 29.40 4.75
CA ASP A 530 32.26 30.61 3.91
C ASP A 530 30.82 30.96 3.49
N GLY A 531 29.83 30.15 3.89
CA GLY A 531 28.43 30.32 3.52
C GLY A 531 27.90 29.22 2.61
N LEU A 532 26.96 29.55 1.72
CA LEU A 532 26.41 28.60 0.75
C LEU A 532 27.50 28.18 -0.25
N SER A 533 27.40 26.97 -0.77
CA SER A 533 28.35 26.44 -1.75
C SER A 533 27.63 25.83 -2.94
N ALA A 534 28.29 25.90 -4.09
CA ALA A 534 27.93 25.20 -5.32
C ALA A 534 28.84 23.98 -5.60
N SER A 535 29.81 23.71 -4.72
CA SER A 535 30.81 22.66 -4.93
C SER A 535 30.16 21.29 -5.04
N VAL A 536 30.61 20.50 -6.02
CA VAL A 536 30.24 19.09 -6.20
C VAL A 536 31.49 18.23 -6.10
N GLU A 537 31.46 17.22 -5.22
CA GLU A 537 32.55 16.25 -5.06
C GLU A 537 32.01 14.83 -5.21
N ALA A 538 32.83 13.92 -5.74
CA ALA A 538 32.51 12.50 -5.80
C ALA A 538 33.58 11.67 -5.09
N PHE A 539 33.13 10.71 -4.30
CA PHE A 539 33.98 9.76 -3.60
C PHE A 539 33.94 8.40 -4.28
N ASP A 540 35.12 7.96 -4.71
CA ASP A 540 35.31 6.62 -5.24
C ASP A 540 35.57 5.63 -4.09
N LEU A 541 34.61 4.73 -3.89
CA LEU A 541 34.62 3.69 -2.86
C LEU A 541 35.74 2.65 -3.03
N ILE A 542 36.30 2.50 -4.24
CA ILE A 542 37.39 1.57 -4.54
C ILE A 542 38.73 2.20 -4.20
N THR A 543 38.95 3.44 -4.65
CA THR A 543 40.24 4.13 -4.45
C THR A 543 40.33 4.89 -3.14
N ASN A 544 39.22 5.06 -2.41
CA ASN A 544 39.13 5.85 -1.18
C ASN A 544 39.62 7.29 -1.40
N LYS A 545 39.18 7.92 -2.50
CA LYS A 545 39.60 9.26 -2.91
C LYS A 545 38.42 10.12 -3.37
N TRP A 546 38.56 11.42 -3.15
CA TRP A 546 37.63 12.45 -3.58
C TRP A 546 38.11 13.15 -4.87
N GLU A 547 37.21 13.24 -5.83
CA GLU A 547 37.36 14.03 -7.06
C GLU A 547 36.37 15.20 -7.07
N VAL A 548 36.75 16.28 -7.76
CA VAL A 548 35.85 17.42 -7.98
C VAL A 548 35.07 17.16 -9.26
N MET A 549 33.77 17.39 -9.22
CA MET A 549 32.89 17.39 -10.38
C MET A 549 32.53 18.83 -10.77
N THR A 550 31.82 18.98 -11.89
CA THR A 550 31.27 20.27 -12.31
C THR A 550 30.37 20.84 -11.23
N GLU A 551 30.65 22.08 -10.83
CA GLU A 551 29.90 22.80 -9.81
C GLU A 551 28.43 22.96 -10.20
N PHE A 552 27.57 22.99 -9.19
CA PHE A 552 26.14 23.23 -9.38
C PHE A 552 25.91 24.68 -9.87
N PRO A 553 24.91 24.96 -10.72
CA PRO A 553 24.75 26.29 -11.33
C PRO A 553 24.45 27.44 -10.35
N GLN A 554 24.13 27.14 -9.09
CA GLN A 554 23.82 28.11 -8.06
C GLN A 554 24.29 27.59 -6.69
N GLU A 555 24.79 28.46 -5.81
CA GLU A 555 25.09 28.07 -4.44
C GLU A 555 23.79 27.79 -3.67
N ARG A 556 23.66 26.56 -3.14
CA ARG A 556 22.47 26.14 -2.40
C ARG A 556 22.79 25.24 -1.24
N SER A 557 21.98 25.33 -0.20
CA SER A 557 21.88 24.31 0.85
C SER A 557 20.68 23.40 0.59
N SER A 558 20.67 22.23 1.22
CA SER A 558 19.59 21.24 1.20
C SER A 558 19.12 20.82 -0.20
N ILE A 559 20.03 20.78 -1.18
CA ILE A 559 19.76 20.14 -2.47
C ILE A 559 19.39 18.68 -2.21
N SER A 560 18.33 18.18 -2.82
CA SER A 560 18.05 16.74 -2.83
C SER A 560 18.67 16.11 -4.07
N LEU A 561 19.66 15.23 -3.89
CA LEU A 561 20.23 14.44 -4.99
C LEU A 561 19.54 13.09 -5.08
N VAL A 562 19.16 12.69 -6.30
CA VAL A 562 18.49 11.42 -6.56
C VAL A 562 19.13 10.76 -7.79
N SER A 563 19.49 9.48 -7.68
CA SER A 563 19.91 8.69 -8.86
C SER A 563 18.75 7.85 -9.35
N LEU A 564 18.34 8.07 -10.59
CA LEU A 564 17.18 7.45 -11.21
C LEU A 564 17.57 6.89 -12.58
N ALA A 565 17.36 5.58 -12.79
CA ALA A 565 17.64 4.90 -14.06
C ALA A 565 19.03 5.22 -14.66
N GLY A 566 20.05 5.36 -13.82
CA GLY A 566 21.43 5.66 -14.24
C GLY A 566 21.75 7.13 -14.52
N SER A 567 20.79 8.05 -14.33
CA SER A 567 20.99 9.50 -14.36
C SER A 567 21.02 10.08 -12.95
N LEU A 568 21.71 11.21 -12.77
CA LEU A 568 21.75 11.95 -11.50
C LEU A 568 20.92 13.23 -11.62
N TYR A 569 19.97 13.40 -10.71
CA TYR A 569 19.09 14.56 -10.61
C TYR A 569 19.39 15.35 -9.34
N ALA A 570 19.22 16.67 -9.41
CA ALA A 570 19.24 17.58 -8.28
C ALA A 570 17.90 18.32 -8.23
N ILE A 571 17.22 18.24 -7.10
CA ILE A 571 15.91 18.83 -6.87
C ILE A 571 16.03 19.91 -5.79
N GLY A 572 15.64 21.12 -6.16
CA GLY A 572 15.44 22.27 -5.29
C GLY A 572 16.64 22.71 -4.43
N GLY A 573 16.38 22.95 -3.16
CA GLY A 573 17.32 23.52 -2.18
C GLY A 573 17.09 25.01 -1.90
N PHE A 574 17.85 25.58 -0.98
CA PHE A 574 17.72 26.98 -0.55
C PHE A 574 18.87 27.82 -1.08
N ALA A 575 18.54 28.92 -1.76
CA ALA A 575 19.49 29.89 -2.29
C ALA A 575 19.27 31.27 -1.66
N MET A 576 20.28 32.14 -1.69
CA MET A 576 20.07 33.56 -1.39
C MET A 576 19.41 34.23 -2.60
N ILE A 577 18.14 34.65 -2.45
CA ILE A 577 17.37 35.31 -3.50
C ILE A 577 17.06 36.74 -3.07
N GLN A 578 17.18 37.69 -4.01
CA GLN A 578 16.75 39.06 -3.79
C GLN A 578 15.22 39.14 -3.83
N LEU A 579 14.62 39.53 -2.72
CA LEU A 579 13.19 39.75 -2.58
C LEU A 579 12.77 41.07 -3.26
N GLU A 580 11.47 41.27 -3.45
CA GLU A 580 10.91 42.54 -3.96
C GLU A 580 11.32 43.75 -3.09
N SER A 581 11.56 43.52 -1.79
CA SER A 581 12.11 44.49 -0.84
C SER A 581 13.58 44.87 -1.10
N LYS A 582 14.23 44.26 -2.09
CA LYS A 582 15.66 44.35 -2.42
C LYS A 582 16.61 43.72 -1.39
N GLU A 583 16.07 43.13 -0.32
CA GLU A 583 16.85 42.35 0.66
C GLU A 583 17.09 40.93 0.14
N PHE A 584 18.21 40.31 0.56
CA PHE A 584 18.52 38.93 0.23
C PHE A 584 18.10 38.01 1.38
N ALA A 585 17.34 36.97 1.08
CA ALA A 585 16.91 35.96 2.06
C ALA A 585 17.11 34.54 1.53
N PRO A 586 17.45 33.56 2.39
CA PRO A 586 17.40 32.15 2.03
C PRO A 586 15.96 31.78 1.63
N THR A 587 15.78 31.40 0.37
CA THR A 587 14.48 31.08 -0.22
C THR A 587 14.56 29.72 -0.88
N GLU A 588 13.54 28.89 -0.68
CA GLU A 588 13.42 27.59 -1.33
C GLU A 588 13.25 27.78 -2.84
N VAL A 589 14.01 27.01 -3.62
CA VAL A 589 13.86 26.89 -5.08
C VAL A 589 13.30 25.51 -5.35
N ASN A 590 12.31 25.41 -6.24
CA ASN A 590 11.60 24.17 -6.56
C ASN A 590 11.84 23.74 -8.01
N ASP A 591 13.09 23.76 -8.46
CA ASP A 591 13.49 23.37 -9.81
C ASP A 591 14.10 21.96 -9.83
N ILE A 592 14.28 21.41 -11.03
CA ILE A 592 14.92 20.11 -11.26
C ILE A 592 16.05 20.30 -12.27
N TRP A 593 17.21 19.76 -11.93
CA TRP A 593 18.39 19.69 -12.78
C TRP A 593 18.80 18.24 -12.99
N LYS A 594 19.38 17.94 -14.16
CA LYS A 594 19.98 16.64 -14.49
C LYS A 594 21.45 16.83 -14.80
N TYR A 595 22.30 15.97 -14.26
CA TYR A 595 23.71 15.93 -14.63
C TYR A 595 23.90 15.10 -15.91
N GLU A 596 24.45 15.71 -16.96
CA GLU A 596 24.78 15.05 -18.22
C GLU A 596 26.22 14.51 -18.14
N ASP A 597 26.36 13.21 -17.87
CA ASP A 597 27.66 12.57 -17.63
C ASP A 597 28.67 12.75 -18.77
N ASP A 598 28.22 12.65 -20.02
CA ASP A 598 29.10 12.72 -21.20
C ASP A 598 29.70 14.11 -21.41
N LYS A 599 28.93 15.14 -21.07
CA LYS A 599 29.32 16.55 -21.21
C LYS A 599 29.91 17.14 -19.94
N LYS A 600 29.66 16.49 -18.79
CA LYS A 600 29.97 16.99 -17.46
C LYS A 600 29.34 18.36 -17.21
N GLU A 601 28.04 18.49 -17.45
CA GLU A 601 27.28 19.74 -17.23
C GLU A 601 25.97 19.46 -16.51
N TRP A 602 25.44 20.48 -15.82
CA TRP A 602 24.10 20.44 -15.25
C TRP A 602 23.12 21.06 -16.24
N ALA A 603 22.14 20.28 -16.69
CA ALA A 603 21.06 20.72 -17.55
C ALA A 603 19.79 21.01 -16.72
N GLY A 604 19.22 22.21 -16.87
CA GLY A 604 17.96 22.57 -16.24
C GLY A 604 16.81 21.83 -16.92
N MET A 605 16.11 20.97 -16.17
CA MET A 605 15.00 20.16 -16.68
C MET A 605 13.67 20.88 -16.51
N LEU A 606 13.42 21.40 -15.30
CA LEU A 606 12.14 21.97 -14.92
C LEU A 606 12.37 23.17 -14.01
N LYS A 607 11.79 24.32 -14.36
CA LYS A 607 11.99 25.58 -13.63
C LYS A 607 11.24 25.64 -12.29
N GLU A 608 10.07 25.03 -12.22
CA GLU A 608 9.23 25.04 -11.01
C GLU A 608 8.28 23.84 -10.95
N ILE A 609 8.45 23.01 -9.93
CA ILE A 609 7.55 21.92 -9.56
C ILE A 609 7.08 22.14 -8.13
N ARG A 610 5.86 22.67 -7.97
CA ARG A 610 5.30 23.01 -6.64
C ARG A 610 5.32 21.86 -5.63
N TYR A 611 5.25 20.61 -6.12
CA TYR A 611 5.26 19.41 -5.28
C TYR A 611 6.61 19.14 -4.61
N ALA A 612 7.69 19.80 -5.06
CA ALA A 612 9.00 19.71 -4.41
C ALA A 612 9.12 20.61 -3.16
N SER A 613 8.19 21.55 -2.95
CA SER A 613 8.24 22.44 -1.78
C SER A 613 8.08 21.64 -0.48
N GLY A 614 9.05 21.80 0.42
CA GLY A 614 9.14 21.07 1.67
C GLY A 614 9.25 19.55 1.53
N ALA A 615 9.55 19.05 0.33
CA ALA A 615 9.53 17.63 0.04
C ALA A 615 10.89 16.97 0.30
N SER A 616 10.86 15.78 0.90
CA SER A 616 11.94 14.82 0.73
C SER A 616 11.82 14.16 -0.65
N CYS A 617 12.96 13.92 -1.31
CA CYS A 617 12.99 13.38 -2.67
C CYS A 617 13.68 12.01 -2.70
N LEU A 618 13.07 11.04 -3.37
CA LEU A 618 13.53 9.65 -3.40
C LEU A 618 13.46 9.09 -4.82
N ALA A 619 14.36 8.17 -5.17
CA ALA A 619 14.15 7.28 -6.32
C ALA A 619 13.36 6.06 -5.84
N THR A 620 12.28 5.73 -6.51
CA THR A 620 11.47 4.56 -6.17
C THR A 620 10.88 3.91 -7.42
N ARG A 621 10.51 2.64 -7.32
CA ARG A 621 9.84 1.90 -8.37
C ARG A 621 8.35 1.86 -8.07
N LEU A 622 7.51 2.40 -8.94
CA LEU A 622 6.06 2.45 -8.70
C LEU A 622 5.29 1.86 -9.87
N ASN A 623 4.22 1.14 -9.54
CA ASN A 623 3.30 0.60 -10.53
C ASN A 623 2.34 1.70 -11.01
N LEU A 624 2.46 2.09 -12.28
CA LEU A 624 1.67 3.16 -12.88
C LEU A 624 0.16 2.91 -12.80
N PHE A 625 -0.30 1.66 -12.85
CA PHE A 625 -1.72 1.32 -12.75
C PHE A 625 -2.32 1.62 -11.37
N LYS A 626 -1.48 1.77 -10.35
CA LYS A 626 -1.90 2.10 -8.99
C LYS A 626 -1.81 3.59 -8.70
N LEU A 627 -1.24 4.38 -9.60
CA LEU A 627 -1.10 5.83 -9.39
C LEU A 627 -2.26 6.59 -10.03
N SER A 628 -2.64 7.71 -9.43
CA SER A 628 -3.63 8.63 -9.99
C SER A 628 -2.92 9.78 -10.69
N LYS A 629 -3.13 9.97 -11.99
CA LYS A 629 -2.54 11.10 -12.73
C LYS A 629 -3.08 12.43 -12.21
N LEU A 630 -2.19 13.41 -11.99
CA LEU A 630 -2.51 14.75 -11.45
C LEU A 630 -2.63 15.84 -12.51
#